data_AF-A0A0N4YJB1-F1
#
_entry.id   AF-A0A0N4YJB1-F1
#
_cell.length_a   1.000
_cell.length_b   1.000
_cell.length_c   1.000
_cell.angle_alpha   90.00
_cell.angle_beta   90.00
_cell.angle_gamma   90.00
#
_symmetry.space_group_name_H-M   'P 1'
#
loop_
_entity.id
_entity.type
_entity.pdbx_description
1 polymer ?
#
loop_
_entity_poly.entity_id
_entity_poly.type
_entity_poly.pdbx_seq_one_letter_code
_entity_poly.pdbx_strand_id
1 'polypeptide(L)'
;MVFYVNLRGYIKEKFNTTALADFREKLSGLKDKIKSKLTLTKEKMAEVAERLKLVRRKNVDKVQSGGDNIDDININAGVGEALYQGDIVLTKQQSDEIVEGIIDDGRSKRQAFRDKRYPETTWPRKEVPYFFDESAG
;
A
#
# COMPACT_ATOMS: atom_id res chain seq x y z
N MET A 1 24.08 8.58 10.36
CA MET A 1 24.04 9.40 9.14
C MET A 1 22.89 8.84 8.31
N VAL A 2 21.81 9.60 8.10
CA VAL A 2 20.58 9.10 7.44
C VAL A 2 20.64 9.57 5.98
N PHE A 3 20.77 8.62 5.05
CA PHE A 3 20.75 8.87 3.63
C PHE A 3 19.32 9.20 3.19
N TYR A 4 19.03 10.49 2.99
CA TYR A 4 17.84 10.89 2.25
C TYR A 4 18.15 10.76 0.75
N VAL A 5 18.01 9.54 0.23
CA VAL A 5 17.82 9.35 -1.21
C VAL A 5 16.58 10.17 -1.59
N ASN A 6 16.63 10.93 -2.69
CA ASN A 6 15.47 11.61 -3.25
C ASN A 6 14.48 10.57 -3.80
N LEU A 7 13.80 9.90 -2.87
CA LEU A 7 12.90 8.78 -3.11
C LEU A 7 11.78 9.16 -4.09
N ARG A 8 11.32 10.41 -4.00
CA ARG A 8 10.30 10.96 -4.89
C ARG A 8 10.79 11.07 -6.34
N GLY A 9 12.01 11.57 -6.55
CA GLY A 9 12.62 11.64 -7.88
C GLY A 9 12.84 10.26 -8.47
N TYR A 10 13.43 9.35 -7.68
CA TYR A 10 13.69 7.98 -8.11
C TYR A 10 12.42 7.23 -8.49
N ILE A 11 11.36 7.31 -7.68
CA ILE A 11 10.10 6.62 -7.96
C ILE A 11 9.45 7.16 -9.25
N LYS A 12 9.49 8.48 -9.46
CA LYS A 12 8.95 9.09 -10.68
C LYS A 12 9.72 8.70 -11.94
N GLU A 13 11.05 8.54 -11.83
CA GLU A 13 11.90 8.20 -12.96
C GLU A 13 11.84 6.71 -13.31
N LYS A 14 11.85 5.83 -12.30
CA LYS A 14 11.98 4.38 -12.50
C LYS A 14 10.64 3.65 -12.62
N PHE A 15 9.53 4.23 -12.14
CA PHE A 15 8.21 3.59 -12.20
C PHE A 15 7.24 4.34 -13.12
N ASN A 16 6.34 3.58 -13.75
CA ASN A 16 5.30 4.13 -14.63
C ASN A 16 4.26 4.90 -13.83
N THR A 17 4.46 6.22 -13.70
CA THR A 17 3.58 7.13 -12.97
C THR A 17 2.16 7.21 -13.57
N THR A 18 2.01 6.95 -14.87
CA THR A 18 0.71 6.99 -15.56
C THR A 18 -0.17 5.83 -15.13
N ALA A 19 0.38 4.60 -15.08
CA ALA A 19 -0.38 3.43 -14.61
C ALA A 19 -0.86 3.57 -13.15
N LEU A 20 -0.05 4.23 -12.30
CA LEU A 20 -0.42 4.57 -10.93
C LEU A 20 -1.53 5.63 -10.86
N ALA A 21 -1.51 6.61 -11.77
CA ALA A 21 -2.58 7.62 -11.86
C ALA A 21 -3.91 6.97 -12.27
N ASP A 22 -3.91 6.13 -13.31
CA ASP A 22 -5.10 5.42 -13.80
C ASP A 22 -5.74 4.54 -12.70
N PHE A 23 -4.92 3.81 -11.94
CA PHE A 23 -5.41 2.99 -10.82
C PHE A 23 -6.11 3.83 -9.74
N ARG A 24 -5.56 4.99 -9.42
CA ARG A 24 -6.17 5.90 -8.43
C ARG A 24 -7.48 6.48 -8.94
N GLU A 25 -7.57 6.82 -10.22
CA GLU A 25 -8.82 7.30 -10.81
C GLU A 25 -9.91 6.23 -10.67
N LYS A 26 -9.59 4.96 -10.99
CA LYS A 26 -10.49 3.83 -10.76
C LYS A 26 -10.90 3.67 -9.30
N LEU A 27 -9.97 3.76 -8.35
CA LEU A 27 -10.28 3.71 -6.92
C LEU A 27 -11.17 4.87 -6.47
N SER A 28 -10.95 6.06 -7.01
CA SER A 28 -11.75 7.24 -6.69
C SER A 28 -13.21 7.06 -7.13
N GLY A 29 -13.43 6.45 -8.29
CA GLY A 29 -14.76 6.08 -8.79
C GLY A 29 -15.46 5.02 -7.92
N LEU A 30 -14.71 4.26 -7.12
CA LEU A 30 -15.25 3.25 -6.19
C LEU A 30 -15.48 3.79 -4.77
N LYS A 31 -15.12 5.05 -4.49
CA LYS A 31 -15.15 5.63 -3.14
C LYS A 31 -16.52 5.52 -2.49
N ASP A 32 -17.59 5.81 -3.22
CA ASP A 32 -18.95 5.78 -2.68
C ASP A 32 -19.44 4.35 -2.41
N LYS A 33 -19.10 3.39 -3.29
CA LYS A 33 -19.38 1.95 -3.09
C LYS A 33 -18.64 1.41 -1.88
N ILE A 34 -17.39 1.83 -1.66
CA ILE A 34 -16.62 1.46 -0.47
C ILE A 34 -17.25 2.08 0.79
N LYS A 35 -17.62 3.37 0.72
CA LYS A 35 -18.20 4.10 1.86
C LYS A 35 -19.53 3.49 2.30
N SER A 36 -20.41 3.12 1.36
CA SER A 36 -21.69 2.47 1.66
C SER A 36 -21.55 1.06 2.24
N LYS A 37 -20.49 0.33 1.89
CA LYS A 37 -20.16 -0.96 2.52
C LYS A 37 -19.59 -0.81 3.94
N LEU A 38 -18.83 0.26 4.17
CA LEU A 38 -18.20 0.54 5.48
C LEU A 38 -19.15 1.23 6.47
N THR A 39 -20.28 1.77 6.02
CA THR A 39 -21.27 2.36 6.93
C THR A 39 -21.87 1.29 7.84
N LEU A 40 -21.55 1.40 9.13
CA LEU A 40 -22.06 0.51 10.17
C LEU A 40 -23.49 0.90 10.57
N THR A 41 -24.27 -0.09 11.00
CA THR A 41 -25.54 0.16 11.69
C THR A 41 -25.30 0.81 13.06
N LYS A 42 -26.32 1.50 13.59
CA LYS A 42 -26.22 2.15 14.92
C LYS A 42 -25.82 1.16 16.02
N GLU A 43 -26.34 -0.05 15.98
CA GLU A 43 -26.03 -1.13 16.93
C GLU A 43 -24.57 -1.57 16.84
N LYS A 44 -24.04 -1.74 15.62
CA LYS A 44 -22.64 -2.11 15.42
C LYS A 44 -21.67 -1.00 15.83
N MET A 45 -22.04 0.26 15.64
CA MET A 45 -21.25 1.38 16.16
C MET A 45 -21.18 1.38 17.69
N ALA A 46 -22.29 1.09 18.38
CA ALA A 46 -22.30 0.99 19.84
C ALA A 46 -21.41 -0.17 20.34
N GLU A 47 -21.47 -1.33 19.68
CA GLU A 47 -20.62 -2.48 19.99
C GLU A 47 -19.11 -2.15 19.81
N VAL A 48 -18.76 -1.48 18.71
CA VAL A 48 -17.37 -1.05 18.44
C VAL A 48 -16.90 -0.04 19.49
N ALA A 49 -17.75 0.90 19.89
CA ALA A 49 -17.42 1.89 20.92
C ALA A 49 -17.09 1.23 22.26
N GLU A 50 -17.85 0.22 22.69
CA GLU A 50 -17.55 -0.54 23.91
C GLU A 50 -16.23 -1.30 23.81
N ARG A 51 -15.96 -1.96 22.67
CA ARG A 51 -14.68 -2.66 22.45
C ARG A 51 -13.48 -1.71 22.40
N LEU A 52 -13.64 -0.52 21.86
CA LEU A 52 -12.58 0.50 21.81
C LEU A 52 -12.14 0.96 23.20
N LYS A 53 -13.03 0.93 24.20
CA LYS A 53 -12.65 1.24 25.60
C LYS A 53 -11.65 0.24 26.18
N LEU A 54 -11.62 -0.99 25.68
CA LEU A 54 -10.68 -2.03 26.09
C LEU A 54 -9.31 -1.87 25.44
N VAL A 55 -9.22 -1.10 24.35
CA VAL A 55 -7.98 -0.89 23.61
C VAL A 55 -7.13 0.17 24.33
N ARG A 56 -6.06 -0.26 24.97
CA ARG A 56 -5.03 0.65 25.48
C ARG A 56 -4.23 1.21 24.32
N ARG A 57 -4.49 2.47 23.97
CA ARG A 57 -3.66 3.19 23.00
C ARG A 57 -2.31 3.47 23.65
N LYS A 58 -1.23 3.00 23.01
CA LYS A 58 0.13 3.38 23.38
C LYS A 58 0.43 4.69 22.66
N ASN A 59 0.83 5.72 23.42
CA ASN A 59 1.47 6.88 22.82
C ASN A 59 2.87 6.43 22.37
N VAL A 60 3.13 6.57 21.08
CA VAL A 60 4.45 6.32 20.50
C VAL A 60 5.10 7.69 20.39
N ASP A 61 6.19 7.90 21.13
CA ASP A 61 6.99 9.11 21.01
C ASP A 61 7.65 9.13 19.64
N LYS A 62 7.55 10.28 18.96
CA LYS A 62 8.15 10.45 17.64
C LYS A 62 9.67 10.60 17.79
N VAL A 63 10.46 9.67 17.26
CA VAL A 63 11.92 9.63 17.44
C VAL A 63 12.63 10.39 16.33
N GLN A 64 12.17 10.24 15.08
CA GLN A 64 12.79 10.84 13.90
C GLN A 64 11.89 11.89 13.25
N SER A 65 12.48 12.99 12.80
CA SER A 65 11.76 14.06 12.09
C SER A 65 11.08 13.57 10.81
N GLY A 66 11.74 12.64 10.10
CA GLY A 66 11.27 12.04 8.85
C GLY A 66 10.15 11.01 8.98
N GLY A 67 9.79 10.59 10.19
CA GLY A 67 8.84 9.51 10.45
C GLY A 67 9.53 8.28 11.04
N ASP A 68 8.81 7.53 11.88
CA ASP A 68 9.38 6.37 12.59
C ASP A 68 9.00 5.02 11.97
N ASN A 69 8.02 5.03 11.07
CA ASN A 69 7.61 3.87 10.30
C ASN A 69 7.64 4.18 8.79
N ILE A 70 7.60 3.13 7.98
CA ILE A 70 7.75 3.24 6.53
C ILE A 70 6.63 4.07 5.89
N ASP A 71 5.41 3.97 6.43
CA ASP A 71 4.26 4.76 5.96
C ASP A 71 4.50 6.25 6.21
N ASP A 72 4.92 6.64 7.41
CA ASP A 72 5.24 8.01 7.76
C ASP A 72 6.37 8.55 6.88
N ILE A 73 7.42 7.77 6.66
CA ILE A 73 8.55 8.15 5.80
C ILE A 73 8.07 8.39 4.36
N ASN A 74 7.28 7.48 3.81
CA ASN A 74 6.78 7.57 2.44
C ASN A 74 5.75 8.70 2.26
N ILE A 75 4.87 8.90 3.25
CA ILE A 75 3.94 10.03 3.29
C ILE A 75 4.72 11.36 3.33
N ASN A 76 5.70 11.48 4.24
CA ASN A 76 6.51 12.69 4.38
C ASN A 76 7.38 12.95 3.13
N ALA A 77 7.82 11.90 2.44
CA ALA A 77 8.52 11.99 1.15
C ALA A 77 7.58 12.32 -0.04
N GLY A 78 6.26 12.38 0.18
CA GLY A 78 5.27 12.70 -0.85
C GLY A 78 5.05 11.58 -1.87
N VAL A 79 5.36 10.34 -1.49
CA VAL A 79 5.18 9.13 -2.32
C VAL A 79 4.20 8.13 -1.72
N GLY A 80 3.81 8.28 -0.45
CA GLY A 80 2.92 7.35 0.25
C GLY A 80 1.59 7.13 -0.46
N GLU A 81 1.00 8.18 -1.03
CA GLU A 81 -0.22 8.05 -1.81
C GLU A 81 -0.03 7.25 -3.12
N ALA A 82 1.21 7.17 -3.63
CA ALA A 82 1.53 6.51 -4.90
C ALA A 82 1.83 5.03 -4.70
N LEU A 83 2.02 4.61 -3.45
CA LEU A 83 2.33 3.25 -3.08
C LEU A 83 1.06 2.59 -2.53
N TYR A 84 0.78 1.36 -2.97
CA TYR A 84 -0.29 0.58 -2.40
C TYR A 84 0.04 0.22 -0.95
N GLN A 85 -0.90 0.48 -0.05
CA GLN A 85 -0.71 0.34 1.40
C GLN A 85 0.50 1.11 1.96
N GLY A 86 0.96 2.16 1.28
CA GLY A 86 2.02 3.04 1.76
C GLY A 86 3.44 2.63 1.37
N ASP A 87 3.70 1.38 0.97
CA ASP A 87 5.06 0.88 0.71
C ASP A 87 5.22 -0.04 -0.53
N ILE A 88 4.13 -0.46 -1.19
CA ILE A 88 4.19 -1.40 -2.31
C ILE A 88 3.99 -0.69 -3.66
N VAL A 89 4.91 -0.89 -4.60
CA VAL A 89 4.68 -0.53 -6.01
C VAL A 89 3.94 -1.68 -6.70
N LEU A 90 2.78 -1.38 -7.30
CA LEU A 90 2.00 -2.35 -8.07
C LEU A 90 2.33 -2.28 -9.55
N THR A 91 2.29 -3.43 -10.22
CA THR A 91 2.18 -3.46 -11.68
C THR A 91 0.76 -3.08 -12.12
N LYS A 92 0.59 -2.70 -13.40
CA LYS A 92 -0.73 -2.40 -13.96
C LYS A 92 -1.71 -3.58 -13.80
N GLN A 93 -1.25 -4.80 -14.10
CA GLN A 93 -2.07 -6.01 -13.97
C GLN A 93 -2.53 -6.23 -12.52
N GLN A 94 -1.61 -6.13 -11.54
CA GLN A 94 -1.96 -6.26 -10.12
C GLN A 94 -2.97 -5.20 -9.68
N SER A 95 -2.83 -3.98 -10.20
CA SER A 95 -3.74 -2.86 -9.93
C SER A 95 -5.15 -3.16 -10.46
N ASP A 96 -5.26 -3.62 -11.71
CA ASP A 96 -6.54 -3.95 -12.35
C ASP A 96 -7.26 -5.09 -11.60
N GLU A 97 -6.55 -6.15 -11.22
CA GLU A 97 -7.11 -7.27 -10.46
C GLU A 97 -7.63 -6.85 -9.07
N ILE A 98 -6.97 -5.90 -8.40
CA ILE A 98 -7.46 -5.35 -7.13
C ILE A 98 -8.77 -4.59 -7.33
N VAL A 99 -8.89 -3.80 -8.41
CA VAL A 99 -10.12 -3.08 -8.75
C VAL A 99 -11.25 -4.06 -9.00
N GLU A 100 -11.02 -5.08 -9.82
CA GLU A 100 -12.00 -6.15 -10.10
C GLU A 100 -12.44 -6.87 -8.83
N GLY A 101 -11.50 -7.24 -7.95
CA GLY A 101 -11.83 -7.90 -6.67
C GLY A 101 -12.66 -7.04 -5.71
N ILE A 102 -12.54 -5.70 -5.76
CA ILE A 102 -13.41 -4.79 -5.00
C ILE A 102 -14.81 -4.74 -5.62
N ILE A 103 -14.90 -4.81 -6.95
CA ILE A 103 -16.17 -4.77 -7.69
C ILE A 103 -16.99 -6.03 -7.44
N ASP A 104 -16.37 -7.20 -7.54
CA ASP A 104 -17.01 -8.52 -7.47
C ASP A 104 -17.28 -9.03 -6.04
N ASP A 105 -17.14 -8.17 -5.04
CA ASP A 105 -17.45 -8.44 -3.62
C ASP A 105 -16.71 -9.64 -3.01
N GLY A 106 -15.52 -9.93 -3.54
CA GLY A 106 -14.77 -11.14 -3.22
C GLY A 106 -13.27 -10.89 -3.18
N ARG A 107 -12.75 -10.14 -2.20
CA ARG A 107 -11.33 -10.26 -1.84
C ARG A 107 -11.13 -11.61 -1.14
N SER A 108 -11.10 -12.69 -1.90
CA SER A 108 -11.21 -14.05 -1.38
C SER A 108 -10.08 -14.41 -0.42
N LYS A 109 -8.85 -13.88 -0.60
CA LYS A 109 -7.70 -14.16 0.29
C LYS A 109 -6.63 -13.05 0.32
N ARG A 110 -6.09 -12.76 1.51
CA ARG A 110 -4.80 -12.04 1.70
C ARG A 110 -3.67 -13.08 1.63
N GLN A 111 -3.38 -13.56 0.43
CA GLN A 111 -2.28 -14.50 0.20
C GLN A 111 -1.26 -13.86 -0.73
N ALA A 112 -0.03 -14.38 -0.72
CA ALA A 112 0.98 -13.97 -1.69
C ALA A 112 0.39 -14.09 -3.11
N PHE A 113 0.58 -13.04 -3.91
CA PHE A 113 0.09 -12.97 -5.27
C PHE A 113 0.58 -14.18 -6.07
N ARG A 114 -0.36 -14.99 -6.58
CA ARG A 114 -0.10 -16.09 -7.51
C ARG A 114 -0.90 -15.80 -8.75
N ASP A 115 -0.25 -15.24 -9.76
CA ASP A 115 -0.90 -15.02 -11.05
C ASP A 115 -1.07 -16.35 -11.81
N LYS A 116 -1.73 -16.27 -12.97
CA LYS A 116 -1.93 -17.44 -13.85
C LYS A 116 -0.62 -18.08 -14.33
N ARG A 117 0.50 -17.37 -14.20
CA ARG A 117 1.84 -17.82 -14.60
C ARG A 117 2.65 -18.37 -13.41
N TYR A 118 2.09 -18.40 -12.21
CA TYR A 118 2.77 -18.99 -11.05
C TYR A 118 3.15 -20.46 -11.31
N PRO A 119 4.39 -20.90 -10.98
CA PRO A 119 5.42 -20.20 -10.20
C PRO A 119 6.44 -19.39 -11.03
N GLU A 120 6.26 -19.20 -12.33
CA GLU A 120 7.21 -18.49 -13.20
C GLU A 120 7.42 -17.02 -12.81
N THR A 121 6.49 -16.45 -12.05
CA THR A 121 6.57 -15.10 -11.47
C THR A 121 7.25 -15.04 -10.10
N THR A 122 7.78 -16.17 -9.62
CA THR A 122 8.62 -16.23 -8.42
C THR A 122 10.11 -16.12 -8.78
N TRP A 123 10.94 -15.84 -7.78
CA TRP A 123 12.39 -15.79 -7.95
C TRP A 123 12.92 -17.13 -8.49
N PRO A 124 13.53 -17.14 -9.69
CA PRO A 124 14.00 -18.38 -10.30
C PRO A 124 15.06 -19.02 -9.40
N ARG A 125 15.00 -20.35 -9.27
CA ARG A 125 15.90 -21.13 -8.40
C ARG A 125 15.90 -20.70 -6.92
N LYS A 126 14.92 -19.90 -6.48
CA LYS A 126 14.87 -19.29 -5.13
C LYS A 126 16.05 -18.35 -4.85
N GLU A 127 16.65 -17.80 -5.90
CA GLU A 127 17.77 -16.86 -5.81
C GLU A 127 17.32 -15.46 -6.24
N VAL A 128 17.75 -14.42 -5.50
CA VAL A 128 17.44 -13.02 -5.81
C VAL A 128 18.74 -12.31 -6.17
N PRO A 129 19.01 -12.04 -7.46
CA PRO A 129 20.14 -11.22 -7.84
C PRO A 129 19.89 -9.78 -7.39
N TYR A 130 20.90 -9.16 -6.78
CA TYR A 130 20.85 -7.77 -6.33
C TYR A 130 22.18 -7.09 -6.61
N PHE A 131 22.15 -5.76 -6.67
CA PHE A 131 23.35 -4.92 -6.68
C PHE A 131 23.07 -3.69 -5.83
N PHE A 132 24.12 -3.10 -5.26
CA PHE A 132 24.04 -1.79 -4.63
C PHE A 132 24.41 -0.73 -5.66
N ASP A 133 23.55 0.27 -5.82
CA ASP A 133 23.84 1.42 -6.66
C ASP A 133 24.98 2.25 -6.05
N GLU A 134 25.75 2.95 -6.87
CA GLU A 134 26.81 3.85 -6.39
C GLU A 134 26.27 4.93 -5.44
N SER A 135 25.00 5.32 -5.58
CA SER A 135 24.34 6.26 -4.69
C SER A 135 24.02 5.70 -3.29
N ALA A 136 24.29 4.42 -3.03
CA ALA A 136 24.02 3.77 -1.75
C ALA A 136 25.14 3.98 -0.70
N GLY A 137 26.23 4.65 -1.07
CA GLY A 137 27.39 4.97 -0.22
C GLY A 137 27.33 6.33 0.46
#